data_AF-A0A554RZ94-F1
#
_entry.id   AF-A0A554RZ94-F1
#
_cell.length_a   1.000
_cell.length_b   1.000
_cell.length_c   1.000
_cell.angle_alpha   90.00
_cell.angle_beta   90.00
_cell.angle_gamma   90.00
#
_symmetry.space_group_name_H-M   'P 1'
#
loop_
_entity.id
_entity.type
_entity.pdbx_description
1 polymer ?
#
loop_
_entity_poly.entity_id
_entity_poly.type
_entity_poly.pdbx_seq_one_letter_code
_entity_poly.pdbx_strand_id
1 'polypeptide(L)'
;MKLIHITTCAVAALLVAGCASRSHPSMSFGGSLVEHSLLRVEDHVSFALEDGPETRNFTVACNAPQAWLLYSDLRTGRSYPVTGRRYGVRKELDERQALALKAQPAVERACRATPPDWREVQRRADGTFTLIDIASVETSEGALLFWGAFDYPRMDFDLPYRAPFGQKRERFRLACPSQSYAQVSGFDIDERGRVTDGRVEGDRAKSYTVGGDTNADYKALFKAACSGASAGQALPAFTSRAKALPDPAGLTPPSPAVMKAVSQLGLPPAPKRLKRVVLEGTWTRDGKTTPTRNELQIAPDATASMFRTRTKTGTGPADGTRSQTASFLGLVDLSSFVNFLPGSDTISQAMTDLTLTGDWQRMAVGSELRYETKKLSLFSMIGGVTYDYTTVCKVVGVGAAAELHPALSGDARRLECRMQPDSLERTDTYVYLTDYGYALQLWEAAAKPPSEGIKKITAVEQ
;
A
#
# COMPACT_ATOMS: atom_id res chain seq x y z
N MET A 1 66.20 -63.54 13.59
CA MET A 1 66.11 -64.31 12.32
C MET A 1 66.54 -63.42 11.16
N LYS A 2 66.92 -63.98 10.00
CA LYS A 2 67.27 -63.23 8.78
C LYS A 2 66.03 -62.99 7.91
N LEU A 3 65.94 -61.81 7.29
CA LEU A 3 65.66 -61.48 5.87
C LEU A 3 65.57 -59.93 5.80
N ILE A 4 66.48 -59.18 5.16
CA ILE A 4 66.68 -58.98 3.69
C ILE A 4 65.48 -58.19 3.12
N HIS A 5 65.59 -56.86 2.96
CA HIS A 5 66.03 -56.12 1.74
C HIS A 5 64.98 -56.14 0.61
N ILE A 6 64.68 -55.08 -0.15
CA ILE A 6 65.17 -53.68 -0.24
C ILE A 6 63.93 -52.72 -0.34
N THR A 7 63.87 -51.45 -0.76
CA THR A 7 64.74 -50.54 -1.56
C THR A 7 64.44 -49.05 -1.24
N THR A 8 65.19 -48.13 -1.85
CA THR A 8 65.06 -46.66 -1.75
C THR A 8 63.90 -46.04 -2.54
N CYS A 9 63.36 -44.91 -2.08
CA CYS A 9 63.58 -43.60 -2.74
C CYS A 9 62.99 -42.42 -1.93
N ALA A 10 63.57 -41.23 -2.10
CA ALA A 10 63.13 -39.99 -1.45
C ALA A 10 62.75 -38.94 -2.50
N VAL A 11 61.67 -38.18 -2.24
CA VAL A 11 61.34 -36.93 -2.94
C VAL A 11 60.88 -35.93 -1.89
N ALA A 12 61.55 -34.77 -1.82
CA ALA A 12 61.12 -33.65 -1.00
C ALA A 12 60.14 -32.77 -1.79
N ALA A 13 59.08 -32.29 -1.14
CA ALA A 13 58.14 -31.34 -1.70
C ALA A 13 57.96 -30.14 -0.76
N LEU A 14 58.49 -28.99 -1.16
CA LEU A 14 58.30 -27.71 -0.46
C LEU A 14 56.86 -27.22 -0.68
N LEU A 15 56.01 -27.34 0.34
CA LEU A 15 54.71 -26.67 0.35
C LEU A 15 54.89 -25.19 0.71
N VAL A 16 55.12 -24.37 -0.33
CA VAL A 16 55.02 -22.91 -0.21
C VAL A 16 53.58 -22.56 0.17
N ALA A 17 53.40 -21.93 1.33
CA ALA A 17 52.10 -21.48 1.81
C ALA A 17 51.59 -20.29 0.99
N GLY A 18 51.04 -20.58 -0.19
CA GLY A 18 50.37 -19.60 -1.04
C GLY A 18 49.22 -18.95 -0.28
N CYS A 19 49.42 -17.72 0.19
CA CYS A 19 48.40 -16.92 0.84
C CYS A 19 47.34 -16.54 -0.20
N ALA A 20 46.35 -17.43 -0.38
CA ALA A 20 45.16 -17.20 -1.18
C ALA A 20 44.28 -16.14 -0.50
N SER A 21 44.70 -14.88 -0.63
CA SER A 21 43.87 -13.71 -0.36
C SER A 21 42.63 -13.80 -1.24
N ARG A 22 41.54 -14.33 -0.67
CA ARG A 22 40.22 -14.34 -1.32
C ARG A 22 39.89 -12.91 -1.66
N SER A 23 39.93 -12.59 -2.95
CA SER A 23 39.43 -11.33 -3.46
C SER A 23 37.95 -11.25 -3.11
N HIS A 24 37.63 -10.41 -2.11
CA HIS A 24 36.24 -9.99 -1.90
C HIS A 24 35.74 -9.48 -3.26
N PRO A 25 34.62 -10.00 -3.78
CA PRO A 25 34.16 -9.60 -5.10
C PRO A 25 33.86 -8.11 -5.08
N SER A 26 34.70 -7.35 -5.78
CA SER A 26 34.51 -5.91 -5.91
C SER A 26 33.24 -5.70 -6.72
N MET A 27 32.13 -5.38 -6.04
CA MET A 27 30.98 -4.77 -6.70
C MET A 27 31.40 -3.40 -7.20
N SER A 28 31.98 -3.40 -8.39
CA SER A 28 31.93 -2.23 -9.26
C SER A 28 30.45 -1.96 -9.49
N PHE A 29 29.96 -0.81 -9.00
CA PHE A 29 28.66 -0.28 -9.40
C PHE A 29 28.78 0.30 -10.82
N GLY A 30 29.19 -0.54 -11.78
CA GLY A 30 29.60 -0.20 -13.15
C GLY A 30 28.43 0.13 -14.07
N GLY A 31 27.40 0.79 -13.52
CA GLY A 31 26.20 1.21 -14.20
C GLY A 31 26.23 2.68 -14.59
N SER A 32 25.61 3.01 -15.71
CA SER A 32 25.19 4.36 -16.03
C SER A 32 24.26 4.89 -14.93
N LEU A 33 24.28 6.19 -14.67
CA LEU A 33 23.20 6.85 -13.94
C LEU A 33 21.94 6.81 -14.81
N VAL A 34 20.83 6.30 -14.27
CA VAL A 34 19.52 6.40 -14.94
C VAL A 34 19.09 7.86 -14.97
N GLU A 35 18.78 8.40 -16.15
CA GLU A 35 18.41 9.80 -16.30
C GLU A 35 17.14 10.16 -15.51
N HIS A 36 17.05 11.41 -15.04
CA HIS A 36 15.99 11.93 -14.16
C HIS A 36 15.78 11.19 -12.81
N SER A 37 16.60 10.18 -12.48
CA SER A 37 16.50 9.45 -11.20
C SER A 37 17.03 10.22 -9.99
N LEU A 38 17.87 11.24 -10.21
CA LEU A 38 18.46 12.06 -9.14
C LEU A 38 17.41 12.91 -8.41
N LEU A 39 17.12 12.53 -7.17
CA LEU A 39 16.32 13.31 -6.21
C LEU A 39 17.15 13.61 -4.96
N ARG A 40 17.21 14.89 -4.56
CA ARG A 40 17.74 15.29 -3.26
C ARG A 40 16.62 15.41 -2.23
N VAL A 41 16.89 14.89 -1.03
CA VAL A 41 16.07 15.14 0.16
C VAL A 41 17.01 15.51 1.30
N GLU A 42 16.95 16.77 1.73
CA GLU A 42 17.78 17.30 2.82
C GLU A 42 19.29 17.11 2.56
N ASP A 43 19.98 16.31 3.37
CA ASP A 43 21.40 15.95 3.22
C ASP A 43 21.62 14.62 2.47
N HIS A 44 20.56 13.97 1.98
CA HIS A 44 20.62 12.71 1.25
C HIS A 44 20.35 12.93 -0.26
N VAL A 45 21.03 12.15 -1.11
CA VAL A 45 20.75 12.09 -2.56
C VAL A 45 20.41 10.66 -2.94
N SER A 46 19.23 10.46 -3.54
CA SER A 46 18.74 9.18 -4.06
C SER A 46 18.78 9.16 -5.57
N PHE A 47 19.07 7.99 -6.15
CA PHE A 47 19.25 7.80 -7.59
C PHE A 47 19.18 6.31 -7.97
N ALA A 48 19.07 6.03 -9.27
CA ALA A 48 19.18 4.68 -9.81
C ALA A 48 20.41 4.54 -10.72
N LEU A 49 21.06 3.37 -10.65
CA LEU A 49 22.07 2.94 -11.61
C LEU A 49 21.54 1.77 -12.44
N GLU A 50 21.92 1.72 -13.71
CA GLU A 50 21.66 0.58 -14.60
C GLU A 50 22.53 -0.63 -14.20
N ASP A 51 21.97 -1.84 -14.26
CA ASP A 51 22.67 -3.10 -13.98
C ASP A 51 22.30 -4.10 -15.08
N GLY A 52 22.86 -3.87 -16.28
CA GLY A 52 22.44 -4.55 -17.50
C GLY A 52 20.97 -4.22 -17.83
N PRO A 53 20.05 -5.20 -17.84
CA PRO A 53 18.63 -4.97 -18.13
C PRO A 53 17.78 -4.64 -16.88
N GLU A 54 18.40 -4.44 -15.73
CA GLU A 54 17.76 -4.19 -14.42
C GLU A 54 18.25 -2.84 -13.88
N THR A 55 17.63 -2.29 -12.83
CA THR A 55 18.18 -1.09 -12.15
C THR A 55 18.30 -1.30 -10.64
N ARG A 56 19.27 -0.63 -10.02
CA ARG A 56 19.46 -0.61 -8.56
C ARG A 56 19.31 0.81 -8.04
N ASN A 57 18.42 0.99 -7.08
CA ASN A 57 18.09 2.29 -6.50
C ASN A 57 18.82 2.46 -5.17
N PHE A 58 19.56 3.56 -5.03
CA PHE A 58 20.45 3.87 -3.92
C PHE A 58 20.11 5.21 -3.29
N THR A 59 20.58 5.39 -2.06
CA THR A 59 20.73 6.71 -1.43
C THR A 59 22.12 6.85 -0.83
N VAL A 60 22.77 8.00 -1.00
CA VAL A 60 24.00 8.38 -0.28
C VAL A 60 23.73 9.53 0.69
N ALA A 61 24.50 9.60 1.77
CA ALA A 61 24.57 10.77 2.63
C ALA A 61 25.63 11.77 2.08
N CYS A 62 25.24 13.02 1.86
CA CYS A 62 26.15 14.05 1.36
C CYS A 62 27.19 14.46 2.41
N ASN A 63 26.87 14.34 3.70
CA ASN A 63 27.75 14.77 4.80
C ASN A 63 28.51 13.62 5.51
N ALA A 64 28.20 12.36 5.19
CA ALA A 64 28.83 11.17 5.79
C ALA A 64 29.33 10.18 4.71
N PRO A 65 30.21 9.22 5.01
CA PRO A 65 30.60 8.15 4.09
C PRO A 65 29.62 6.96 4.16
N GLN A 66 28.31 7.25 4.13
CA GLN A 66 27.24 6.24 4.25
C GLN A 66 26.37 6.18 3.00
N ALA A 67 25.91 4.98 2.67
CA ALA A 67 24.99 4.73 1.57
C ALA A 67 24.12 3.50 1.84
N TRP A 68 22.96 3.44 1.20
CA TRP A 68 22.02 2.34 1.31
C TRP A 68 21.48 1.92 -0.05
N LEU A 69 21.30 0.61 -0.26
CA LEU A 69 20.48 0.04 -1.31
C LEU A 69 19.01 0.09 -0.86
N LEU A 70 18.14 0.72 -1.66
CA LEU A 70 16.71 0.83 -1.40
C LEU A 70 15.95 -0.38 -1.92
N TYR A 71 16.06 -0.63 -3.23
CA TYR A 71 15.41 -1.70 -3.97
C TYR A 71 16.09 -1.89 -5.34
N SER A 72 15.84 -3.03 -5.98
CA SER A 72 16.22 -3.30 -7.37
C SER A 72 14.98 -3.58 -8.22
N ASP A 73 14.93 -3.01 -9.42
CA ASP A 73 13.90 -3.30 -10.42
C ASP A 73 14.40 -4.40 -11.35
N LEU A 74 13.96 -5.62 -11.05
CA LEU A 74 14.35 -6.83 -11.77
C LEU A 74 13.36 -7.10 -12.91
N ARG A 75 13.75 -7.94 -13.88
CA ARG A 75 12.84 -8.44 -14.93
C ARG A 75 11.60 -9.18 -14.40
N THR A 76 11.63 -9.59 -13.13
CA THR A 76 10.52 -10.28 -12.44
C THR A 76 9.75 -9.37 -11.47
N GLY A 77 9.94 -8.04 -11.55
CA GLY A 77 9.35 -7.05 -10.65
C GLY A 77 10.34 -6.56 -9.58
N ARG A 78 9.91 -5.60 -8.75
CA ARG A 78 10.75 -5.00 -7.71
C ARG A 78 11.14 -6.00 -6.62
N SER A 79 12.37 -5.85 -6.13
CA SER A 79 12.91 -6.62 -5.02
C SER A 79 13.60 -5.69 -4.01
N TYR A 80 13.10 -5.69 -2.77
CA TYR A 80 13.70 -4.96 -1.66
C TYR A 80 14.71 -5.85 -0.91
N PRO A 81 15.73 -5.26 -0.26
CA PRO A 81 16.61 -6.00 0.64
C PRO A 81 15.83 -6.77 1.71
N VAL A 82 16.31 -7.99 2.01
CA VAL A 82 15.79 -8.93 3.02
C VAL A 82 14.38 -9.50 2.74
N THR A 83 13.48 -8.72 2.16
CA THR A 83 12.03 -9.01 2.06
C THR A 83 11.55 -9.40 0.66
N GLY A 84 12.35 -9.16 -0.39
CA GLY A 84 12.00 -9.53 -1.76
C GLY A 84 10.83 -8.69 -2.29
N ARG A 85 9.72 -9.33 -2.66
CA ARG A 85 8.56 -8.68 -3.32
C ARG A 85 7.65 -7.85 -2.39
N ARG A 86 8.08 -7.52 -1.18
CA ARG A 86 7.38 -6.61 -0.25
C ARG A 86 8.35 -5.53 0.17
N TYR A 87 7.84 -4.34 0.51
CA TYR A 87 8.66 -3.27 1.06
C TYR A 87 9.56 -3.78 2.19
N GLY A 88 10.84 -3.44 2.10
CA GLY A 88 11.88 -3.77 3.07
C GLY A 88 12.66 -2.53 3.47
N VAL A 89 13.20 -2.55 4.68
CA VAL A 89 14.10 -1.49 5.13
C VAL A 89 15.38 -1.47 4.28
N ARG A 90 15.81 -0.27 3.90
CA ARG A 90 17.02 -0.03 3.11
C ARG A 90 18.24 -0.73 3.73
N LYS A 91 19.04 -1.43 2.91
CA LYS A 91 20.25 -2.13 3.38
C LYS A 91 21.44 -1.18 3.31
N GLU A 92 22.13 -1.00 4.43
CA GLU A 92 23.38 -0.24 4.49
C GLU A 92 24.51 -0.95 3.73
N LEU A 93 25.33 -0.14 3.05
CA LEU A 93 26.48 -0.55 2.27
C LEU A 93 27.77 -0.26 3.04
N ASP A 94 28.87 -0.95 2.70
CA ASP A 94 30.15 -0.65 3.33
C ASP A 94 30.71 0.73 2.92
N GLU A 95 31.64 1.26 3.71
CA GLU A 95 32.19 2.61 3.52
C GLU A 95 32.83 2.79 2.13
N ARG A 96 33.51 1.76 1.62
CA ARG A 96 34.12 1.78 0.28
C ARG A 96 33.05 1.84 -0.82
N GLN A 97 31.96 1.10 -0.65
CA GLN A 97 30.79 1.16 -1.54
C GLN A 97 30.12 2.53 -1.49
N ALA A 98 29.95 3.11 -0.31
CA ALA A 98 29.36 4.43 -0.12
C ALA A 98 30.20 5.54 -0.74
N LEU A 99 31.52 5.53 -0.53
CA LEU A 99 32.46 6.48 -1.15
C LEU A 99 32.46 6.36 -2.68
N ALA A 100 32.44 5.14 -3.22
CA ALA A 100 32.38 4.93 -4.67
C ALA A 100 31.07 5.44 -5.31
N LEU A 101 29.93 5.22 -4.65
CA LEU A 101 28.63 5.75 -5.09
C LEU A 101 28.56 7.28 -5.02
N LYS A 102 29.14 7.87 -3.97
CA LYS A 102 29.19 9.32 -3.74
C LYS A 102 30.14 10.05 -4.70
N ALA A 103 31.19 9.38 -5.16
CA ALA A 103 32.15 9.89 -6.13
C ALA A 103 31.62 9.95 -7.58
N GLN A 104 30.41 9.43 -7.84
CA GLN A 104 29.76 9.57 -9.15
C GLN A 104 29.51 11.06 -9.45
N PRO A 105 30.04 11.65 -10.55
CA PRO A 105 30.09 13.12 -10.71
C PRO A 105 28.73 13.83 -10.67
N ALA A 106 27.65 13.15 -11.04
CA ALA A 106 26.30 13.71 -10.98
C ALA A 106 25.69 13.67 -9.56
N VAL A 107 26.00 12.63 -8.79
CA VAL A 107 25.64 12.50 -7.36
C VAL A 107 26.40 13.54 -6.54
N GLU A 108 27.70 13.69 -6.82
CA GLU A 108 28.58 14.67 -6.19
C GLU A 108 28.11 16.12 -6.47
N ARG A 109 27.66 16.42 -7.70
CA ARG A 109 26.98 17.70 -8.03
C ARG A 109 25.68 17.87 -7.26
N ALA A 110 24.80 16.87 -7.20
CA ALA A 110 23.53 16.96 -6.49
C ALA A 110 23.73 17.24 -4.98
N CYS A 111 24.75 16.65 -4.37
CA CYS A 111 25.13 16.92 -2.98
C CYS A 111 25.64 18.36 -2.74
N ARG A 112 26.21 19.02 -3.76
CA ARG A 112 26.67 20.43 -3.70
C ARG A 112 25.65 21.45 -4.20
N ALA A 113 24.51 21.02 -4.75
CA ALA A 113 23.45 21.90 -5.22
C ALA A 113 22.84 22.73 -4.07
N THR A 114 22.12 23.79 -4.41
CA THR A 114 21.23 24.50 -3.49
C THR A 114 20.21 23.52 -2.88
N PRO A 115 19.89 23.61 -1.58
CA PRO A 115 18.77 22.85 -1.00
C PRO A 115 17.44 23.18 -1.72
N PRO A 116 16.50 22.22 -1.82
CA PRO A 116 15.15 22.46 -2.34
C PRO A 116 14.41 23.62 -1.63
N ASP A 117 13.77 24.49 -2.41
CA ASP A 117 12.93 25.59 -1.90
C ASP A 117 11.45 25.27 -2.17
N TRP A 118 10.87 24.46 -1.26
CA TRP A 118 9.49 23.98 -1.37
C TRP A 118 8.47 25.06 -1.04
N ARG A 119 7.59 25.36 -1.99
CA ARG A 119 6.53 26.36 -1.87
C ARG A 119 5.14 25.78 -2.00
N GLU A 120 4.21 26.28 -1.18
CA GLU A 120 2.81 25.89 -1.21
C GLU A 120 2.09 26.52 -2.41
N VAL A 121 1.67 25.67 -3.36
CA VAL A 121 0.89 26.09 -4.54
C VAL A 121 -0.60 26.12 -4.22
N GLN A 122 -1.08 25.12 -3.48
CA GLN A 122 -2.46 25.02 -3.02
C GLN A 122 -2.58 24.04 -1.83
N ARG A 123 -3.72 24.09 -1.14
CA ARG A 123 -4.08 23.18 -0.05
C ARG A 123 -5.51 22.67 -0.24
N ARG A 124 -5.70 21.36 -0.24
CA ARG A 124 -7.01 20.70 -0.33
C ARG A 124 -7.73 20.69 1.01
N ALA A 125 -9.06 20.58 0.99
CA ALA A 125 -9.89 20.50 2.20
C ALA A 125 -9.59 19.27 3.08
N ASP A 126 -9.11 18.18 2.47
CA ASP A 126 -8.62 16.98 3.16
C ASP A 126 -7.31 17.20 3.96
N GLY A 127 -6.61 18.33 3.73
CA GLY A 127 -5.35 18.68 4.38
C GLY A 127 -4.09 18.32 3.59
N THR A 128 -4.21 17.84 2.34
CA THR A 128 -3.09 17.64 1.42
C THR A 128 -2.60 18.98 0.87
N PHE A 129 -1.28 19.16 0.77
CA PHE A 129 -0.68 20.30 0.06
C PHE A 129 -0.15 19.86 -1.30
N THR A 130 -0.24 20.74 -2.28
CA THR A 130 0.55 20.64 -3.52
C THR A 130 1.68 21.65 -3.46
N LEU A 131 2.89 21.18 -3.73
CA LEU A 131 4.13 21.93 -3.57
C LEU A 131 4.91 21.97 -4.89
N ILE A 132 5.72 23.01 -5.04
CA ILE A 132 6.74 23.14 -6.10
C ILE A 132 8.08 23.46 -5.45
N ASP A 133 9.16 22.81 -5.89
CA ASP A 133 10.53 23.21 -5.53
C ASP A 133 10.98 24.28 -6.52
N ILE A 134 10.92 25.56 -6.13
CA ILE A 134 11.25 26.67 -7.03
C ILE A 134 12.75 26.78 -7.33
N ALA A 135 13.61 26.13 -6.54
CA ALA A 135 15.04 26.02 -6.81
C ALA A 135 15.37 24.94 -7.86
N SER A 136 14.42 24.05 -8.17
CA SER A 136 14.57 23.00 -9.19
C SER A 136 14.13 23.38 -10.60
N VAL A 137 13.55 24.58 -10.80
CA VAL A 137 12.96 24.99 -12.08
C VAL A 137 14.04 25.39 -13.07
N GLU A 138 14.38 24.46 -13.97
CA GLU A 138 15.31 24.66 -15.08
C GLU A 138 14.56 24.64 -16.43
N THR A 139 15.13 25.26 -17.46
CA THR A 139 14.57 25.22 -18.83
C THR A 139 15.47 24.37 -19.72
N SER A 140 14.91 23.35 -20.36
CA SER A 140 15.60 22.49 -21.33
C SER A 140 14.69 22.21 -22.52
N GLU A 141 15.23 22.26 -23.73
CA GLU A 141 14.51 21.96 -24.99
C GLU A 141 13.19 22.74 -25.21
N GLY A 142 13.05 23.92 -24.60
CA GLY A 142 11.81 24.73 -24.66
C GLY A 142 10.71 24.29 -23.69
N ALA A 143 10.98 23.32 -22.82
CA ALA A 143 10.14 22.92 -21.70
C ALA A 143 10.79 23.32 -20.35
N LEU A 144 9.96 23.48 -19.32
CA LEU A 144 10.41 23.51 -17.94
C LEU A 144 10.64 22.07 -17.46
N LEU A 145 11.73 21.85 -16.73
CA LEU A 145 11.97 20.64 -15.95
C LEU A 145 12.01 21.06 -14.47
N PHE A 146 11.24 20.41 -13.60
CA PHE A 146 11.15 20.79 -12.18
C PHE A 146 10.58 19.66 -11.31
N TRP A 147 10.75 19.77 -10.00
CA TRP A 147 10.13 18.92 -8.98
C TRP A 147 8.86 19.55 -8.42
N GLY A 148 7.75 18.81 -8.49
CA GLY A 148 6.56 19.01 -7.68
C GLY A 148 6.48 18.00 -6.53
N ALA A 149 5.62 18.26 -5.55
CA ALA A 149 5.30 17.28 -4.51
C ALA A 149 3.85 17.37 -4.03
N PHE A 150 3.36 16.25 -3.52
CA PHE A 150 2.03 16.11 -2.92
C PHE A 150 2.23 15.64 -1.48
N ASP A 151 2.03 16.53 -0.52
CA ASP A 151 2.23 16.26 0.89
C ASP A 151 0.91 15.88 1.57
N TYR A 152 0.78 14.62 1.95
CA TYR A 152 -0.45 14.07 2.52
C TYR A 152 -0.54 14.33 4.04
N PRO A 153 -1.75 14.49 4.61
CA PRO A 153 -1.96 14.77 6.04
C PRO A 153 -1.61 13.60 6.97
N ARG A 154 -1.33 12.41 6.42
CA ARG A 154 -0.99 11.17 7.13
C ARG A 154 0.06 10.42 6.30
N MET A 155 0.66 9.40 6.90
CA MET A 155 1.31 8.34 6.14
C MET A 155 0.27 7.32 5.65
N ASP A 156 0.52 6.71 4.49
CA ASP A 156 -0.22 5.56 3.95
C ASP A 156 0.76 4.57 3.26
N PHE A 157 0.26 3.55 2.57
CA PHE A 157 1.05 2.54 1.86
C PHE A 157 0.78 2.52 0.36
N ASP A 158 1.82 2.62 -0.47
CA ASP A 158 1.68 2.52 -1.92
C ASP A 158 1.66 1.07 -2.41
N LEU A 159 0.89 0.80 -3.47
CA LEU A 159 0.65 -0.54 -3.99
C LEU A 159 1.46 -0.77 -5.28
N PRO A 160 1.95 -2.00 -5.54
CA PRO A 160 1.67 -3.25 -4.82
C PRO A 160 2.52 -3.50 -3.57
N TYR A 161 3.63 -2.79 -3.39
CA TYR A 161 4.71 -3.24 -2.49
C TYR A 161 4.49 -2.94 -1.01
N ARG A 162 3.52 -2.07 -0.68
CA ARG A 162 3.30 -1.45 0.63
C ARG A 162 4.50 -0.65 1.13
N ALA A 163 5.07 0.17 0.27
CA ALA A 163 6.04 1.17 0.67
C ALA A 163 5.33 2.28 1.47
N PRO A 164 5.81 2.65 2.67
CA PRO A 164 5.19 3.71 3.45
C PRO A 164 5.55 5.08 2.85
N PHE A 165 4.55 5.90 2.57
CA PHE A 165 4.74 7.27 2.07
C PHE A 165 3.86 8.26 2.84
N GLY A 166 4.38 9.46 3.05
CA GLY A 166 3.63 10.62 3.53
C GLY A 166 3.69 11.80 2.56
N GLN A 167 4.58 11.74 1.57
CA GLN A 167 4.73 12.73 0.51
C GLN A 167 5.17 12.00 -0.76
N LYS A 168 4.57 12.34 -1.91
CA LYS A 168 5.07 11.92 -3.22
C LYS A 168 5.82 13.09 -3.87
N ARG A 169 7.00 12.86 -4.43
CA ARG A 169 7.80 13.85 -5.18
C ARG A 169 7.90 13.44 -6.63
N GLU A 170 7.56 14.32 -7.55
CA GLU A 170 7.41 13.98 -8.97
C GLU A 170 8.14 15.02 -9.84
N ARG A 171 8.98 14.56 -10.78
CA ARG A 171 9.68 15.43 -11.73
C ARG A 171 8.88 15.50 -13.01
N PHE A 172 8.58 16.72 -13.44
CA PHE A 172 7.80 16.99 -14.64
C PHE A 172 8.64 17.66 -15.71
N ARG A 173 8.41 17.28 -16.97
CA ARG A 173 8.72 18.09 -18.16
C ARG A 173 7.43 18.77 -18.60
N LEU A 174 7.43 20.10 -18.76
CA LEU A 174 6.24 20.92 -19.03
C LEU A 174 6.51 21.99 -20.09
N ALA A 175 5.93 21.82 -21.28
CA ALA A 175 5.94 22.82 -22.34
C ALA A 175 4.78 23.81 -22.14
N CYS A 176 5.05 24.91 -21.43
CA CYS A 176 4.04 25.91 -21.07
C CYS A 176 3.20 26.46 -22.25
N PRO A 177 3.75 26.74 -23.46
CA PRO A 177 2.97 27.29 -24.57
C PRO A 177 1.93 26.30 -25.14
N SER A 178 2.24 25.00 -25.16
CA SER A 178 1.34 23.95 -25.66
C SER A 178 0.53 23.27 -24.56
N GLN A 179 0.77 23.62 -23.28
CA GLN A 179 0.24 22.94 -22.10
C GLN A 179 0.46 21.42 -22.14
N SER A 180 1.57 20.97 -22.73
CA SER A 180 1.96 19.56 -22.79
C SER A 180 2.88 19.21 -21.62
N TYR A 181 2.61 18.11 -20.92
CA TYR A 181 3.39 17.66 -19.76
C TYR A 181 3.68 16.15 -19.79
N ALA A 182 4.77 15.75 -19.14
CA ALA A 182 5.12 14.36 -18.87
C ALA A 182 5.75 14.23 -17.48
N GLN A 183 5.37 13.19 -16.73
CA GLN A 183 6.02 12.83 -15.46
C GLN A 183 7.23 11.94 -15.76
N VAL A 184 8.45 12.46 -15.66
CA VAL A 184 9.67 11.72 -16.02
C VAL A 184 10.20 10.84 -14.87
N SER A 185 9.91 11.20 -13.62
CA SER A 185 10.13 10.35 -12.46
C SER A 185 9.18 10.68 -11.30
N GLY A 186 9.03 9.75 -10.35
CA GLY A 186 8.24 9.90 -9.14
C GLY A 186 8.81 9.05 -8.01
N PHE A 187 8.79 9.56 -6.77
CA PHE A 187 9.35 8.91 -5.59
C PHE A 187 8.45 9.08 -4.37
N ASP A 188 8.30 8.01 -3.60
CA ASP A 188 7.60 7.96 -2.32
C ASP A 188 8.56 8.32 -1.19
N ILE A 189 8.14 9.26 -0.34
CA ILE A 189 8.94 9.82 0.75
C ILE A 189 8.27 9.56 2.10
N ASP A 190 9.03 9.05 3.06
CA ASP A 190 8.53 8.72 4.40
C ASP A 190 8.64 9.85 5.44
N GLU A 191 8.35 9.54 6.71
CA GLU A 191 8.33 10.48 7.82
C GLU A 191 9.70 11.06 8.20
N ARG A 192 10.78 10.55 7.60
CA ARG A 192 12.18 10.98 7.81
C ARG A 192 12.83 11.48 6.51
N GLY A 193 12.03 11.83 5.50
CA GLY A 193 12.55 12.31 4.22
C GLY A 193 13.27 11.22 3.39
N ARG A 194 13.08 9.94 3.70
CA ARG A 194 13.76 8.85 2.97
C ARG A 194 12.90 8.41 1.80
N VAL A 195 13.53 8.15 0.65
CA VAL A 195 12.87 7.45 -0.46
C VAL A 195 12.57 6.01 -0.03
N THR A 196 11.31 5.61 -0.15
CA THR A 196 10.84 4.25 0.16
C THR A 196 10.46 3.46 -1.08
N ASP A 197 10.02 4.16 -2.13
CA ASP A 197 9.76 3.59 -3.45
C ASP A 197 9.84 4.66 -4.56
N GLY A 198 9.69 4.26 -5.82
CA GLY A 198 9.58 5.20 -6.93
C GLY A 198 9.51 4.57 -8.31
N ARG A 199 9.60 5.41 -9.34
CA ARG A 199 9.60 5.02 -10.74
C ARG A 199 10.31 6.09 -11.57
N VAL A 200 11.07 5.67 -12.57
CA VAL A 200 11.77 6.54 -13.51
C VAL A 200 11.40 6.10 -14.92
N GLU A 201 10.71 6.96 -15.66
CA GLU A 201 10.26 6.72 -17.04
C GLU A 201 11.17 7.43 -18.06
N GLY A 202 11.74 8.58 -17.67
CA GLY A 202 12.59 9.41 -18.51
C GLY A 202 11.92 9.77 -19.84
N ASP A 203 12.64 9.61 -20.96
CA ASP A 203 12.10 9.83 -22.31
C ASP A 203 10.90 8.94 -22.67
N ARG A 204 10.72 7.80 -21.97
CA ARG A 204 9.56 6.92 -22.17
C ARG A 204 8.30 7.43 -21.48
N ALA A 205 8.41 8.51 -20.70
CA ALA A 205 7.27 9.15 -20.04
C ALA A 205 6.24 9.61 -21.05
N LYS A 206 5.05 8.99 -21.00
CA LYS A 206 3.92 9.37 -21.84
C LYS A 206 3.58 10.84 -21.63
N SER A 207 3.50 11.58 -22.73
CA SER A 207 3.03 12.96 -22.75
C SER A 207 1.50 13.04 -22.68
N TYR A 208 1.02 14.09 -22.02
CA TYR A 208 -0.39 14.44 -21.84
C TYR A 208 -0.56 15.95 -22.08
N THR A 209 -1.78 16.39 -22.36
CA THR A 209 -2.13 17.82 -22.40
C THR A 209 -2.89 18.19 -21.13
N VAL A 210 -2.62 19.37 -20.55
CA VAL A 210 -3.42 19.89 -19.43
C VAL A 210 -4.82 20.23 -19.96
N GLY A 211 -5.82 19.48 -19.51
CA GLY A 211 -7.19 19.54 -20.05
C GLY A 211 -8.25 19.27 -18.99
N GLY A 212 -9.47 18.91 -19.42
CA GLY A 212 -10.59 18.61 -18.53
C GLY A 212 -10.22 17.60 -17.44
N ASP A 213 -9.66 16.45 -17.87
CA ASP A 213 -9.41 15.28 -17.02
C ASP A 213 -8.15 15.39 -16.13
N THR A 214 -7.31 16.41 -16.34
CA THR A 214 -6.14 16.64 -15.47
C THR A 214 -6.60 17.03 -14.06
N ASN A 215 -6.11 16.35 -13.02
CA ASN A 215 -6.44 16.67 -11.62
C ASN A 215 -6.15 18.16 -11.31
N ALA A 216 -6.99 18.78 -10.47
CA ALA A 216 -6.85 20.16 -10.01
C ALA A 216 -5.45 20.43 -9.43
N ASP A 217 -4.90 19.45 -8.71
CA ASP A 217 -3.58 19.56 -8.07
C ASP A 217 -2.45 19.74 -9.11
N TYR A 218 -2.51 18.97 -10.21
CA TYR A 218 -1.58 19.11 -11.35
C TYR A 218 -1.81 20.44 -12.09
N LYS A 219 -3.07 20.83 -12.33
CA LYS A 219 -3.41 22.13 -12.96
C LYS A 219 -2.83 23.31 -12.17
N ALA A 220 -2.95 23.29 -10.84
CA ALA A 220 -2.40 24.32 -9.97
C ALA A 220 -0.86 24.34 -10.02
N LEU A 221 -0.22 23.18 -9.90
CA LEU A 221 1.24 23.00 -9.98
C LEU A 221 1.81 23.53 -11.31
N PHE A 222 1.21 23.16 -12.43
CA PHE A 222 1.69 23.54 -13.76
C PHE A 222 1.46 25.03 -14.04
N LYS A 223 0.36 25.61 -13.54
CA LYS A 223 0.16 27.07 -13.54
C LYS A 223 1.25 27.79 -12.75
N ALA A 224 1.62 27.28 -11.57
CA ALA A 224 2.69 27.88 -10.76
C ALA A 224 4.04 27.83 -11.47
N ALA A 225 4.44 26.66 -12.01
CA ALA A 225 5.67 26.51 -12.78
C ALA A 225 5.73 27.48 -13.98
N CYS A 226 4.66 27.57 -14.78
CA CYS A 226 4.56 28.48 -15.92
C CYS A 226 4.43 29.97 -15.55
N SER A 227 4.29 30.32 -14.27
CA SER A 227 4.24 31.73 -13.81
C SER A 227 5.64 32.33 -13.56
N GLY A 228 6.71 31.51 -13.61
CA GLY A 228 8.10 31.96 -13.50
C GLY A 228 8.57 32.25 -12.06
N ALA A 229 9.89 32.40 -11.91
CA ALA A 229 10.57 32.39 -10.61
C ALA A 229 10.07 33.47 -9.62
N SER A 230 9.78 34.69 -10.08
CA SER A 230 9.30 35.77 -9.21
C SER A 230 7.91 35.48 -8.62
N ALA A 231 7.01 34.88 -9.40
CA ALA A 231 5.72 34.43 -8.88
C ALA A 231 5.87 33.25 -7.92
N GLY A 232 6.80 32.32 -8.21
CA GLY A 232 7.15 31.21 -7.32
C GLY A 232 7.70 31.67 -5.97
N GLN A 233 8.56 32.70 -5.95
CA GLN A 233 9.13 33.27 -4.71
C GLN A 233 8.08 33.92 -3.81
N ALA A 234 6.96 34.39 -4.36
CA ALA A 234 5.85 34.97 -3.62
C ALA A 234 4.90 33.93 -2.98
N LEU A 235 5.05 32.65 -3.32
CA LEU A 235 4.30 31.56 -2.67
C LEU A 235 4.80 31.30 -1.24
N PRO A 236 3.93 30.86 -0.30
CA PRO A 236 4.34 30.52 1.07
C PRO A 236 5.40 29.43 1.10
N ALA A 237 6.40 29.57 1.98
CA ALA A 237 7.39 28.52 2.24
C ALA A 237 6.74 27.35 2.99
N PHE A 238 6.85 26.14 2.45
CA PHE A 238 6.29 24.95 3.07
C PHE A 238 7.10 24.53 4.30
N THR A 239 6.40 24.31 5.41
CA THR A 239 6.99 23.72 6.63
C THR A 239 6.62 22.25 6.72
N SER A 240 7.63 21.37 6.82
CA SER A 240 7.39 19.93 7.00
C SER A 240 6.65 19.65 8.31
N ARG A 241 5.72 18.69 8.26
CA ARG A 241 4.90 18.28 9.41
C ARG A 241 5.25 16.86 9.82
N ALA A 242 5.36 16.63 11.13
CA ALA A 242 5.55 15.29 11.67
C ALA A 242 4.34 14.39 11.35
N LYS A 243 4.61 13.14 10.96
CA LYS A 243 3.58 12.13 10.65
C LYS A 243 3.95 10.85 11.37
N ALA A 244 2.98 10.18 11.96
CA ALA A 244 3.20 8.85 12.53
C ALA A 244 3.39 7.83 11.39
N LEU A 245 4.36 6.92 11.53
CA LEU A 245 4.46 5.75 10.65
C LEU A 245 3.13 4.99 10.63
N PRO A 246 2.66 4.52 9.46
CA PRO A 246 1.47 3.70 9.39
C PRO A 246 1.83 2.29 9.90
N ASP A 247 0.92 1.65 10.62
CA ASP A 247 1.10 0.29 11.13
C ASP A 247 1.32 -0.69 9.94
N PRO A 248 2.50 -1.34 9.79
CA PRO A 248 2.77 -2.24 8.66
C PRO A 248 1.94 -3.53 8.72
N ALA A 249 1.38 -3.88 9.87
CA ALA A 249 0.36 -4.93 10.00
C ALA A 249 -1.07 -4.38 9.91
N GLY A 250 -1.24 -3.06 9.83
CA GLY A 250 -2.49 -2.33 9.91
C GLY A 250 -3.13 -1.98 8.57
N LEU A 251 -4.19 -1.20 8.69
CA LEU A 251 -5.11 -0.76 7.63
C LEU A 251 -5.07 0.76 7.50
N THR A 252 -5.30 1.27 6.30
CA THR A 252 -5.43 2.71 6.03
C THR A 252 -6.60 3.28 6.86
N PRO A 253 -6.36 4.22 7.81
CA PRO A 253 -7.38 4.62 8.76
C PRO A 253 -8.53 5.40 8.07
N PRO A 254 -9.81 5.11 8.39
CA PRO A 254 -10.96 5.87 7.88
C PRO A 254 -10.89 7.38 8.14
N SER A 255 -11.80 8.16 7.55
CA SER A 255 -11.89 9.58 7.88
C SER A 255 -12.45 9.83 9.30
N PRO A 256 -12.10 10.96 9.95
CA PRO A 256 -12.73 11.38 11.19
C PRO A 256 -14.25 11.57 11.08
N ALA A 257 -14.78 11.85 9.89
CA ALA A 257 -16.23 11.93 9.66
C ALA A 257 -16.89 10.55 9.78
N VAL A 258 -16.28 9.51 9.19
CA VAL A 258 -16.73 8.11 9.33
C VAL A 258 -16.69 7.66 10.79
N MET A 259 -15.58 7.94 11.49
CA MET A 259 -15.44 7.61 12.91
C MET A 259 -16.47 8.33 13.79
N LYS A 260 -16.80 9.59 13.44
CA LYS A 260 -17.86 10.36 14.11
C LYS A 260 -19.24 9.74 13.86
N ALA A 261 -19.58 9.42 12.60
CA ALA A 261 -20.86 8.80 12.24
C ALA A 261 -21.10 7.47 12.99
N VAL A 262 -20.07 6.62 13.09
CA VAL A 262 -20.11 5.37 13.89
C VAL A 262 -20.37 5.68 15.37
N SER A 263 -19.61 6.60 15.98
CA SER A 263 -19.75 6.91 17.41
C SER A 263 -21.10 7.57 17.77
N GLN A 264 -21.72 8.30 16.84
CA GLN A 264 -23.00 8.98 17.05
C GLN A 264 -24.19 8.03 17.21
N LEU A 265 -24.06 6.74 16.83
CA LEU A 265 -25.10 5.74 17.08
C LEU A 265 -25.17 5.26 18.55
N GLY A 266 -24.16 5.55 19.37
CA GLY A 266 -24.22 5.31 20.83
C GLY A 266 -24.49 3.86 21.25
N LEU A 267 -24.06 2.88 20.44
CA LEU A 267 -24.40 1.47 20.66
C LEU A 267 -23.82 0.93 21.98
N PRO A 268 -24.59 0.11 22.74
CA PRO A 268 -24.11 -0.51 23.97
C PRO A 268 -23.04 -1.57 23.66
N PRO A 269 -22.06 -1.79 24.56
CA PRO A 269 -21.07 -2.83 24.33
C PRO A 269 -21.65 -4.23 24.28
N ALA A 270 -21.16 -5.06 23.35
CA ALA A 270 -21.59 -6.46 23.27
C ALA A 270 -21.22 -7.23 24.55
N PRO A 271 -22.14 -8.02 25.13
CA PRO A 271 -21.89 -8.73 26.40
C PRO A 271 -20.87 -9.86 26.27
N LYS A 272 -20.62 -10.36 25.06
CA LYS A 272 -19.62 -11.40 24.76
C LYS A 272 -18.67 -10.93 23.65
N ARG A 273 -17.51 -11.57 23.58
CA ARG A 273 -16.53 -11.36 22.49
C ARG A 273 -16.47 -12.61 21.63
N LEU A 274 -16.11 -12.40 20.37
CA LEU A 274 -15.95 -13.42 19.35
C LEU A 274 -14.53 -13.27 18.81
N LYS A 275 -13.70 -14.29 18.96
CA LYS A 275 -12.27 -14.29 18.57
C LYS A 275 -12.02 -14.98 17.25
N ARG A 276 -12.77 -16.05 16.96
CA ARG A 276 -12.57 -16.85 15.74
C ARG A 276 -13.86 -17.50 15.28
N VAL A 277 -14.05 -17.52 13.96
CA VAL A 277 -15.09 -18.30 13.28
C VAL A 277 -14.45 -19.00 12.09
N VAL A 278 -14.73 -20.29 11.93
CA VAL A 278 -14.42 -21.05 10.72
C VAL A 278 -15.72 -21.29 9.94
N LEU A 279 -15.72 -20.89 8.67
CA LEU A 279 -16.83 -21.01 7.74
C LEU A 279 -16.44 -21.94 6.59
N GLU A 280 -17.18 -23.03 6.40
CA GLU A 280 -16.95 -24.00 5.32
C GLU A 280 -18.18 -24.12 4.42
N GLY A 281 -17.96 -24.12 3.10
CA GLY A 281 -19.00 -24.10 2.09
C GLY A 281 -18.45 -24.56 0.73
N THR A 282 -19.05 -24.08 -0.36
CA THR A 282 -18.63 -24.43 -1.73
C THR A 282 -18.64 -23.21 -2.64
N TRP A 283 -17.73 -23.17 -3.61
CA TRP A 283 -17.69 -22.16 -4.68
C TRP A 283 -17.95 -22.83 -6.01
N THR A 284 -18.92 -22.34 -6.78
CA THR A 284 -19.26 -22.84 -8.11
C THR A 284 -18.98 -21.78 -9.17
N ARG A 285 -18.06 -22.08 -10.08
CA ARG A 285 -17.67 -21.23 -11.19
C ARG A 285 -17.37 -22.08 -12.42
N ASP A 286 -17.79 -21.60 -13.59
CA ASP A 286 -17.49 -22.22 -14.90
C ASP A 286 -17.84 -23.73 -14.93
N GLY A 287 -18.97 -24.10 -14.32
CA GLY A 287 -19.48 -25.46 -14.18
C GLY A 287 -18.80 -26.33 -13.10
N LYS A 288 -17.74 -25.83 -12.45
CA LYS A 288 -16.95 -26.56 -11.45
C LYS A 288 -17.24 -26.07 -10.04
N THR A 289 -17.61 -27.00 -9.16
CA THR A 289 -17.76 -26.75 -7.71
C THR A 289 -16.51 -27.19 -6.95
N THR A 290 -16.01 -26.34 -6.05
CA THR A 290 -14.86 -26.61 -5.17
C THR A 290 -15.20 -26.26 -3.72
N PRO A 291 -14.82 -27.06 -2.71
CA PRO A 291 -15.00 -26.67 -1.30
C PRO A 291 -14.28 -25.36 -0.97
N THR A 292 -14.90 -24.52 -0.15
CA THR A 292 -14.25 -23.33 0.42
C THR A 292 -14.14 -23.47 1.94
N ARG A 293 -13.03 -22.98 2.49
CA ARG A 293 -12.83 -22.77 3.91
C ARG A 293 -12.33 -21.36 4.12
N ASN A 294 -13.00 -20.63 4.99
CA ASN A 294 -12.71 -19.25 5.34
C ASN A 294 -12.52 -19.17 6.85
N GLU A 295 -11.32 -18.82 7.31
CA GLU A 295 -11.03 -18.67 8.73
C GLU A 295 -10.91 -17.19 9.07
N LEU A 296 -11.84 -16.71 9.88
CA LEU A 296 -11.95 -15.33 10.33
C LEU A 296 -11.42 -15.25 11.77
N GLN A 297 -10.29 -14.57 11.95
CA GLN A 297 -9.88 -14.08 13.27
C GLN A 297 -10.50 -12.70 13.49
N ILE A 298 -11.07 -12.44 14.66
CA ILE A 298 -11.87 -11.27 14.98
C ILE A 298 -11.32 -10.62 16.26
N ALA A 299 -11.02 -9.33 16.20
CA ALA A 299 -10.53 -8.52 17.30
C ALA A 299 -11.45 -7.30 17.48
N PRO A 300 -12.43 -7.35 18.41
CA PRO A 300 -13.28 -6.20 18.73
C PRO A 300 -12.49 -5.06 19.37
N ASP A 301 -12.97 -3.83 19.17
CA ASP A 301 -12.59 -2.65 19.95
C ASP A 301 -13.10 -2.74 21.41
N ALA A 302 -12.82 -1.71 22.22
CA ALA A 302 -13.21 -1.68 23.63
C ALA A 302 -14.73 -1.90 23.80
N THR A 303 -15.52 -1.26 22.94
CA THR A 303 -16.99 -1.28 22.89
C THR A 303 -17.57 -2.47 22.10
N ALA A 304 -16.77 -3.32 21.44
CA ALA A 304 -17.25 -4.36 20.52
C ALA A 304 -18.27 -3.84 19.48
N SER A 305 -18.02 -2.63 18.97
CA SER A 305 -18.78 -1.94 17.92
C SER A 305 -18.02 -1.93 16.60
N MET A 306 -16.69 -1.83 16.66
CA MET A 306 -15.80 -1.99 15.51
C MET A 306 -14.93 -3.22 15.69
N PHE A 307 -14.64 -3.90 14.59
CA PHE A 307 -13.93 -5.17 14.59
C PHE A 307 -12.79 -5.11 13.57
N ARG A 308 -11.57 -5.37 14.03
CA ARG A 308 -10.47 -5.73 13.14
C ARG A 308 -10.55 -7.22 12.86
N THR A 309 -10.73 -7.60 11.61
CA THR A 309 -10.74 -9.01 11.19
C THR A 309 -9.54 -9.35 10.32
N ARG A 310 -9.14 -10.61 10.36
CA ARG A 310 -8.17 -11.22 9.44
C ARG A 310 -8.81 -12.46 8.84
N THR A 311 -8.97 -12.48 7.53
CA THR A 311 -9.56 -13.61 6.82
C THR A 311 -8.51 -14.29 5.96
N LYS A 312 -8.42 -15.61 6.08
CA LYS A 312 -7.71 -16.46 5.11
C LYS A 312 -8.72 -17.33 4.37
N THR A 313 -8.70 -17.25 3.05
CA THR A 313 -9.38 -18.17 2.13
C THR A 313 -8.33 -19.02 1.40
N GLY A 314 -8.71 -20.20 0.87
CA GLY A 314 -7.78 -21.15 0.23
C GLY A 314 -7.32 -22.28 1.15
N THR A 315 -6.82 -23.36 0.55
CA THR A 315 -6.52 -24.64 1.23
C THR A 315 -5.08 -24.72 1.74
N GLY A 316 -4.12 -24.05 1.10
CA GLY A 316 -2.70 -24.08 1.44
C GLY A 316 -2.11 -22.73 1.85
N PRO A 317 -0.77 -22.57 1.90
CA PRO A 317 -0.13 -21.30 2.25
C PRO A 317 0.00 -20.30 1.08
N ALA A 318 -0.09 -20.78 -0.16
CA ALA A 318 0.33 -20.07 -1.37
C ALA A 318 -0.82 -19.72 -2.34
N ASP A 319 -2.03 -20.16 -2.02
CA ASP A 319 -3.26 -20.03 -2.78
C ASP A 319 -4.33 -19.23 -2.00
N GLY A 320 -5.34 -18.75 -2.72
CA GLY A 320 -6.49 -18.06 -2.13
C GLY A 320 -6.25 -16.59 -1.82
N THR A 321 -7.02 -16.05 -0.88
CA THR A 321 -7.01 -14.62 -0.53
C THR A 321 -6.65 -14.42 0.93
N ARG A 322 -5.82 -13.42 1.22
CA ARG A 322 -5.57 -12.94 2.58
C ARG A 322 -6.04 -11.50 2.70
N SER A 323 -7.09 -11.28 3.48
CA SER A 323 -7.59 -9.93 3.77
C SER A 323 -7.46 -9.55 5.24
N GLN A 324 -7.39 -8.26 5.47
CA GLN A 324 -7.65 -7.63 6.76
C GLN A 324 -8.76 -6.60 6.56
N THR A 325 -9.65 -6.47 7.52
CA THR A 325 -10.76 -5.50 7.45
C THR A 325 -10.96 -4.82 8.81
N ALA A 326 -11.35 -3.55 8.80
CA ALA A 326 -11.89 -2.84 9.95
C ALA A 326 -13.35 -2.51 9.63
N SER A 327 -14.28 -3.22 10.25
CA SER A 327 -15.72 -3.10 9.98
C SER A 327 -16.50 -2.66 11.20
N PHE A 328 -17.57 -1.89 10.98
CA PHE A 328 -18.58 -1.60 11.98
C PHE A 328 -19.61 -2.75 12.00
N LEU A 329 -19.85 -3.31 13.19
CA LEU A 329 -20.74 -4.46 13.44
C LEU A 329 -20.49 -5.72 12.59
N GLY A 330 -19.31 -5.88 11.96
CA GLY A 330 -19.07 -6.94 10.97
C GLY A 330 -19.79 -6.75 9.62
N LEU A 331 -20.58 -5.67 9.47
CA LEU A 331 -21.47 -5.42 8.33
C LEU A 331 -20.95 -4.33 7.40
N VAL A 332 -20.35 -3.27 7.95
CA VAL A 332 -19.94 -2.08 7.18
C VAL A 332 -18.43 -1.93 7.19
N ASP A 333 -17.77 -2.38 6.13
CA ASP A 333 -16.32 -2.28 5.93
C ASP A 333 -15.86 -0.82 5.82
N LEU A 334 -15.28 -0.29 6.91
CA LEU A 334 -14.74 1.06 7.03
C LEU A 334 -13.34 1.18 6.40
N SER A 335 -12.56 0.11 6.46
CA SER A 335 -11.32 -0.06 5.69
C SER A 335 -11.06 -1.54 5.43
N SER A 336 -10.46 -1.86 4.29
CA SER A 336 -10.03 -3.22 3.95
C SER A 336 -8.64 -3.19 3.31
N PHE A 337 -7.93 -4.31 3.40
CA PHE A 337 -6.72 -4.56 2.62
C PHE A 337 -6.72 -6.03 2.19
N VAL A 338 -6.55 -6.28 0.89
CA VAL A 338 -6.72 -7.60 0.26
C VAL A 338 -5.49 -7.95 -0.56
N ASN A 339 -4.95 -9.15 -0.39
CA ASN A 339 -3.92 -9.75 -1.25
C ASN A 339 -4.48 -11.00 -1.95
N PHE A 340 -4.35 -11.07 -3.26
CA PHE A 340 -4.72 -12.25 -4.05
C PHE A 340 -3.47 -13.12 -4.33
N LEU A 341 -3.46 -14.37 -3.84
CA LEU A 341 -2.32 -15.29 -3.96
C LEU A 341 -2.56 -16.33 -5.07
N PRO A 342 -1.51 -16.74 -5.82
CA PRO A 342 -0.09 -16.42 -5.66
C PRO A 342 0.37 -15.09 -6.31
N GLY A 343 -0.57 -14.24 -6.74
CA GLY A 343 -0.28 -12.96 -7.38
C GLY A 343 0.35 -11.90 -6.46
N SER A 344 0.65 -10.74 -7.07
CA SER A 344 1.04 -9.50 -6.38
C SER A 344 -0.10 -8.47 -6.34
N ASP A 345 -1.29 -8.85 -6.80
CA ASP A 345 -2.43 -7.94 -6.91
C ASP A 345 -3.02 -7.65 -5.53
N THR A 346 -3.15 -6.36 -5.26
CA THR A 346 -3.54 -5.85 -3.95
C THR A 346 -4.55 -4.72 -4.09
N ILE A 347 -5.46 -4.67 -3.12
CA ILE A 347 -6.44 -3.60 -2.97
C ILE A 347 -6.33 -3.06 -1.55
N SER A 348 -6.20 -1.75 -1.38
CA SER A 348 -6.43 -1.06 -0.10
C SER A 348 -7.68 -0.21 -0.25
N GLN A 349 -8.55 -0.21 0.76
CA GLN A 349 -9.74 0.64 0.79
C GLN A 349 -9.84 1.39 2.11
N ALA A 350 -10.22 2.66 2.05
CA ALA A 350 -10.57 3.46 3.21
C ALA A 350 -11.83 4.28 2.93
N MET A 351 -12.77 4.24 3.87
CA MET A 351 -14.00 5.01 3.81
C MET A 351 -13.70 6.47 4.13
N THR A 352 -14.10 7.35 3.21
CA THR A 352 -13.93 8.80 3.33
C THR A 352 -15.17 9.47 3.91
N ASP A 353 -16.37 8.90 3.66
CA ASP A 353 -17.65 9.41 4.15
C ASP A 353 -18.63 8.27 4.45
N LEU A 354 -19.50 8.46 5.44
CA LEU A 354 -20.48 7.48 5.94
C LEU A 354 -21.72 8.16 6.53
N THR A 355 -22.90 7.85 5.99
CA THR A 355 -24.20 8.14 6.60
C THR A 355 -24.89 6.85 7.01
N LEU A 356 -25.47 6.82 8.22
CA LEU A 356 -26.15 5.67 8.82
C LEU A 356 -27.60 6.04 9.15
N THR A 357 -28.56 5.27 8.66
CA THR A 357 -30.01 5.51 8.82
C THR A 357 -30.74 4.22 9.19
N GLY A 358 -31.78 4.31 10.03
CA GLY A 358 -32.54 3.15 10.55
C GLY A 358 -32.26 2.85 12.03
N ASP A 359 -32.94 1.86 12.60
CA ASP A 359 -32.77 1.46 14.00
C ASP A 359 -31.62 0.44 14.17
N TRP A 360 -30.40 0.94 14.07
CA TRP A 360 -29.16 0.18 14.25
C TRP A 360 -28.97 -0.40 15.66
N GLN A 361 -29.73 0.07 16.66
CA GLN A 361 -29.63 -0.42 18.04
C GLN A 361 -30.55 -1.63 18.28
N ARG A 362 -31.79 -1.59 17.79
CA ARG A 362 -32.79 -2.64 18.03
C ARG A 362 -32.92 -3.64 16.90
N MET A 363 -32.57 -3.27 15.66
CA MET A 363 -32.63 -4.11 14.46
C MET A 363 -33.88 -5.02 14.42
N ALA A 364 -35.07 -4.43 14.57
CA ALA A 364 -36.31 -5.19 14.71
C ALA A 364 -36.68 -5.91 13.40
N VAL A 365 -37.31 -7.09 13.49
CA VAL A 365 -37.78 -7.81 12.29
C VAL A 365 -38.78 -6.94 11.52
N GLY A 366 -38.58 -6.85 10.20
CA GLY A 366 -39.32 -5.95 9.31
C GLY A 366 -38.71 -4.56 9.15
N SER A 367 -37.76 -4.15 9.98
CA SER A 367 -37.06 -2.86 9.84
C SER A 367 -35.97 -2.90 8.75
N GLU A 368 -35.60 -1.72 8.25
CA GLU A 368 -34.52 -1.52 7.30
C GLU A 368 -33.40 -0.67 7.92
N LEU A 369 -32.16 -1.08 7.66
CA LEU A 369 -30.94 -0.36 7.95
C LEU A 369 -30.36 0.11 6.62
N ARG A 370 -30.05 1.39 6.49
CA ARG A 370 -29.41 1.96 5.31
C ARG A 370 -28.06 2.55 5.70
N TYR A 371 -27.05 2.29 4.88
CA TYR A 371 -25.76 2.97 4.97
C TYR A 371 -25.32 3.47 3.60
N GLU A 372 -24.93 4.74 3.54
CA GLU A 372 -24.45 5.42 2.33
C GLU A 372 -22.97 5.74 2.53
N THR A 373 -22.14 5.37 1.57
CA THR A 373 -20.68 5.30 1.75
C THR A 373 -19.95 5.92 0.58
N LYS A 374 -18.83 6.59 0.88
CA LYS A 374 -17.80 6.93 -0.09
C LYS A 374 -16.50 6.24 0.30
N LYS A 375 -15.90 5.49 -0.62
CA LYS A 375 -14.70 4.68 -0.40
C LYS A 375 -13.63 5.00 -1.42
N LEU A 376 -12.49 5.48 -0.96
CA LEU A 376 -11.27 5.49 -1.78
C LEU A 376 -10.73 4.06 -1.84
N SER A 377 -10.57 3.52 -3.03
CA SER A 377 -9.99 2.20 -3.29
C SER A 377 -8.73 2.36 -4.13
N LEU A 378 -7.59 1.98 -3.57
CA LEU A 378 -6.31 1.90 -4.28
C LEU A 378 -6.14 0.47 -4.81
N PHE A 379 -5.90 0.32 -6.11
CA PHE A 379 -5.63 -0.94 -6.77
C PHE A 379 -4.20 -0.94 -7.33
N SER A 380 -3.43 -2.00 -7.12
CA SER A 380 -2.07 -2.15 -7.68
C SER A 380 -1.98 -2.04 -9.21
N MET A 381 -3.08 -2.33 -9.92
CA MET A 381 -3.12 -2.37 -11.39
C MET A 381 -3.59 -1.08 -12.05
N ILE A 382 -4.46 -0.30 -11.38
CA ILE A 382 -5.19 0.82 -12.00
C ILE A 382 -5.17 2.12 -11.16
N GLY A 383 -4.46 2.13 -10.03
CA GLY A 383 -4.36 3.31 -9.15
C GLY A 383 -5.59 3.52 -8.28
N GLY A 384 -5.85 4.78 -7.91
CA GLY A 384 -6.93 5.17 -7.00
C GLY A 384 -8.25 5.44 -7.71
N VAL A 385 -9.31 4.77 -7.27
CA VAL A 385 -10.70 5.00 -7.70
C VAL A 385 -11.57 5.27 -6.46
N THR A 386 -12.37 6.33 -6.49
CA THR A 386 -13.41 6.55 -5.48
C THR A 386 -14.71 5.89 -5.95
N TYR A 387 -15.34 5.11 -5.07
CA TYR A 387 -16.68 4.57 -5.29
C TYR A 387 -17.65 5.10 -4.24
N ASP A 388 -18.85 5.45 -4.72
CA ASP A 388 -19.99 5.83 -3.91
C ASP A 388 -21.04 4.70 -3.98
N TYR A 389 -21.40 4.14 -2.83
CA TYR A 389 -22.37 3.04 -2.74
C TYR A 389 -23.38 3.28 -1.63
N THR A 390 -24.65 2.97 -1.90
CA THR A 390 -25.69 2.81 -0.89
C THR A 390 -25.97 1.34 -0.66
N THR A 391 -26.06 0.87 0.58
CA THR A 391 -26.58 -0.46 0.89
C THR A 391 -27.82 -0.34 1.77
N VAL A 392 -28.84 -1.15 1.45
CA VAL A 392 -30.05 -1.32 2.26
C VAL A 392 -30.11 -2.76 2.74
N CYS A 393 -30.14 -2.94 4.06
CA CYS A 393 -30.25 -4.22 4.75
C CYS A 393 -31.60 -4.33 5.46
N LYS A 394 -32.45 -5.26 5.03
CA LYS A 394 -33.73 -5.54 5.68
C LYS A 394 -33.58 -6.66 6.70
N VAL A 395 -34.06 -6.48 7.93
CA VAL A 395 -34.09 -7.56 8.93
C VAL A 395 -35.28 -8.46 8.64
N VAL A 396 -35.04 -9.69 8.18
CA VAL A 396 -36.08 -10.60 7.69
C VAL A 396 -36.49 -11.68 8.69
N GLY A 397 -35.74 -11.89 9.77
CA GLY A 397 -36.12 -12.83 10.82
C GLY A 397 -35.14 -12.88 12.00
N VAL A 398 -35.50 -13.67 13.00
CA VAL A 398 -34.69 -13.96 14.19
C VAL A 398 -34.83 -15.44 14.56
N GLY A 399 -33.74 -16.05 15.04
CA GLY A 399 -33.68 -17.42 15.57
C GLY A 399 -32.60 -17.53 16.65
N ALA A 400 -32.43 -18.70 17.27
CA ALA A 400 -31.41 -18.85 18.31
C ALA A 400 -30.02 -19.03 17.68
N ALA A 401 -29.01 -18.29 18.15
CA ALA A 401 -27.65 -18.39 17.60
C ALA A 401 -27.04 -19.80 17.77
N ALA A 402 -27.50 -20.57 18.75
CA ALA A 402 -27.13 -21.96 18.98
C ALA A 402 -27.51 -22.90 17.80
N GLU A 403 -28.51 -22.55 16.99
CA GLU A 403 -28.90 -23.30 15.78
C GLU A 403 -27.81 -23.25 14.70
N LEU A 404 -26.99 -22.18 14.69
CA LEU A 404 -25.89 -22.00 13.74
C LEU A 404 -24.63 -22.75 14.19
N HIS A 405 -24.36 -22.73 15.50
CA HIS A 405 -23.28 -23.48 16.14
C HIS A 405 -23.52 -23.56 17.67
N PRO A 406 -23.37 -24.73 18.32
CA PRO A 406 -23.73 -24.91 19.74
C PRO A 406 -22.88 -24.10 20.73
N ALA A 407 -21.75 -23.54 20.29
CA ALA A 407 -20.93 -22.62 21.07
C ALA A 407 -21.27 -21.12 20.82
N LEU A 408 -22.49 -20.82 20.36
CA LEU A 408 -23.06 -19.47 20.26
C LEU A 408 -24.31 -19.34 21.12
N SER A 409 -24.60 -18.11 21.58
CA SER A 409 -25.78 -17.80 22.40
C SER A 409 -26.47 -16.50 21.99
N GLY A 410 -27.67 -16.27 22.53
CA GLY A 410 -28.50 -15.12 22.23
C GLY A 410 -29.18 -15.20 20.86
N ASP A 411 -29.73 -14.06 20.43
CA ASP A 411 -30.49 -13.94 19.19
C ASP A 411 -29.57 -13.80 17.96
N ALA A 412 -29.83 -14.61 16.95
CA ALA A 412 -29.27 -14.48 15.60
C ALA A 412 -30.32 -13.83 14.67
N ARG A 413 -30.07 -12.59 14.25
CA ARG A 413 -30.96 -11.82 13.37
C ARG A 413 -30.51 -11.95 11.92
N ARG A 414 -31.39 -12.40 11.02
CA ARG A 414 -31.08 -12.52 9.58
C ARG A 414 -31.35 -11.19 8.89
N LEU A 415 -30.38 -10.71 8.11
CA LEU A 415 -30.49 -9.52 7.27
C LEU A 415 -30.30 -9.89 5.80
N GLU A 416 -31.12 -9.32 4.92
CA GLU A 416 -30.94 -9.34 3.47
C GLU A 416 -30.45 -7.96 3.02
N CYS A 417 -29.20 -7.88 2.55
CA CYS A 417 -28.54 -6.65 2.15
C CYS A 417 -28.42 -6.53 0.63
N ARG A 418 -28.76 -5.35 0.08
CA ARG A 418 -28.61 -5.05 -1.36
C ARG A 418 -27.81 -3.76 -1.54
N MET A 419 -26.73 -3.85 -2.31
CA MET A 419 -25.90 -2.71 -2.69
C MET A 419 -26.48 -2.02 -3.94
N GLN A 420 -26.35 -0.70 -4.01
CA GLN A 420 -26.82 0.14 -5.09
C GLN A 420 -25.75 1.20 -5.44
N PRO A 421 -25.35 1.30 -6.72
CA PRO A 421 -25.67 0.40 -7.83
C PRO A 421 -24.96 -0.96 -7.69
N ASP A 422 -25.65 -2.06 -7.99
CA ASP A 422 -25.04 -3.36 -8.27
C ASP A 422 -25.55 -3.90 -9.61
N SER A 423 -24.65 -4.15 -10.56
CA SER A 423 -24.99 -4.63 -11.90
C SER A 423 -25.36 -6.11 -11.97
N LEU A 424 -25.29 -6.81 -10.83
CA LEU A 424 -25.58 -8.24 -10.69
C LEU A 424 -26.83 -8.51 -9.81
N GLU A 425 -27.52 -7.46 -9.35
CA GLU A 425 -28.72 -7.51 -8.49
C GLU A 425 -28.58 -8.42 -7.25
N ARG A 426 -27.38 -8.49 -6.68
CA ARG A 426 -27.08 -9.43 -5.59
C ARG A 426 -27.78 -9.02 -4.29
N THR A 427 -28.24 -10.05 -3.57
CA THR A 427 -28.65 -9.93 -2.18
C THR A 427 -27.66 -10.72 -1.33
N ASP A 428 -26.93 -10.02 -0.46
CA ASP A 428 -26.02 -10.61 0.51
C ASP A 428 -26.77 -10.92 1.80
N THR A 429 -26.82 -12.19 2.18
CA THR A 429 -27.43 -12.61 3.46
C THR A 429 -26.39 -12.51 4.59
N TYR A 430 -26.75 -11.81 5.65
CA TYR A 430 -25.97 -11.69 6.88
C TYR A 430 -26.76 -12.22 8.07
N VAL A 431 -26.05 -12.65 9.11
CA VAL A 431 -26.62 -12.97 10.42
C VAL A 431 -25.88 -12.20 11.50
N TYR A 432 -26.58 -11.27 12.15
CA TYR A 432 -26.10 -10.49 13.28
C TYR A 432 -26.31 -11.27 14.59
N LEU A 433 -25.20 -11.59 15.25
CA LEU A 433 -25.16 -12.31 16.52
C LEU A 433 -25.24 -11.31 17.68
N THR A 434 -26.43 -11.19 18.28
CA THR A 434 -26.76 -10.08 19.21
C THR A 434 -25.87 -10.07 20.46
N ASP A 435 -25.52 -11.23 21.02
CA ASP A 435 -24.60 -11.37 22.16
C ASP A 435 -23.17 -10.87 21.87
N TYR A 436 -22.78 -10.77 20.60
CA TYR A 436 -21.39 -10.56 20.17
C TYR A 436 -21.18 -9.28 19.34
N GLY A 437 -22.26 -8.53 19.04
CA GLY A 437 -22.22 -7.29 18.27
C GLY A 437 -21.79 -7.45 16.81
N TYR A 438 -21.81 -8.68 16.26
CA TYR A 438 -21.11 -9.02 15.02
C TYR A 438 -21.99 -9.73 13.98
N ALA A 439 -21.97 -9.22 12.75
CA ALA A 439 -22.61 -9.82 11.59
C ALA A 439 -21.67 -10.77 10.82
N LEU A 440 -22.07 -12.03 10.67
CA LEU A 440 -21.45 -12.99 9.76
C LEU A 440 -22.15 -12.96 8.41
N GLN A 441 -21.39 -12.78 7.32
CA GLN A 441 -21.90 -12.96 5.96
C GLN A 441 -22.03 -14.45 5.65
N LEU A 442 -23.25 -14.91 5.40
CA LEU A 442 -23.57 -16.30 5.09
C LEU A 442 -24.17 -16.37 3.68
N TRP A 443 -23.33 -16.66 2.68
CA TRP A 443 -23.80 -16.75 1.30
C TRP A 443 -24.71 -17.96 1.08
N GLU A 444 -25.99 -17.68 0.79
CA GLU A 444 -26.88 -18.62 0.14
C GLU A 444 -26.57 -18.63 -1.37
N ALA A 445 -26.65 -19.80 -2.00
CA ALA A 445 -26.15 -19.98 -3.36
C ALA A 445 -27.02 -19.23 -4.38
N ALA A 446 -26.46 -18.16 -4.98
CA ALA A 446 -27.12 -17.42 -6.05
C ALA A 446 -27.47 -18.35 -7.24
N ALA A 447 -28.68 -18.19 -7.80
CA ALA A 447 -29.21 -19.02 -8.88
C ALA A 447 -28.50 -18.87 -10.24
N LYS A 448 -27.47 -18.03 -10.33
CA LYS A 448 -26.64 -17.80 -11.52
C LYS A 448 -25.15 -17.86 -11.10
N PRO A 449 -24.28 -18.59 -11.81
CA PRO A 449 -22.84 -18.55 -11.58
C PRO A 449 -22.21 -17.18 -11.94
N PRO A 450 -21.06 -16.81 -11.34
CA PRO A 450 -20.37 -17.51 -10.26
C PRO A 450 -21.11 -17.35 -8.92
N SER A 451 -21.20 -18.42 -8.14
CA SER A 451 -21.91 -18.43 -6.85
C SER A 451 -21.14 -19.20 -5.77
N GLU A 452 -20.95 -18.57 -4.61
CA GLU A 452 -20.53 -19.28 -3.39
C GLU A 452 -21.79 -19.71 -2.63
N GLY A 453 -21.80 -20.94 -2.13
CA GLY A 453 -22.89 -21.58 -1.41
C GLY A 453 -22.64 -21.73 0.08
N ILE A 454 -23.68 -22.22 0.76
CA ILE A 454 -23.90 -22.13 2.22
C ILE A 454 -22.63 -22.34 3.04
N LYS A 455 -22.24 -21.27 3.74
CA LYS A 455 -21.15 -21.26 4.73
C LYS A 455 -21.66 -21.76 6.08
N LYS A 456 -21.47 -23.06 6.34
CA LYS A 456 -21.69 -23.63 7.68
C LYS A 456 -20.59 -23.16 8.63
N ILE A 457 -20.97 -22.79 9.85
CA ILE A 457 -20.01 -22.57 10.94
C ILE A 457 -19.49 -23.93 11.42
N THR A 458 -18.18 -24.17 11.32
CA THR A 458 -17.54 -25.45 11.72
C THR A 458 -16.67 -25.33 12.97
N ALA A 459 -16.29 -24.11 13.37
CA ALA A 459 -15.68 -23.83 14.67
C ALA A 459 -15.94 -22.39 15.11
N VAL A 460 -15.99 -22.17 16.43
CA VAL A 460 -16.19 -20.88 17.10
C VAL A 460 -15.24 -20.77 18.30
N GLU A 461 -14.72 -19.58 18.54
CA GLU A 461 -13.90 -19.23 19.71
C GLU A 461 -14.35 -17.87 20.28
N GLN A 462 -14.53 -17.79 21.60
CA GLN A 462 -15.00 -16.62 22.35
C GLN A 462 -13.87 -16.02 23.18
#